data_AF-A0A0P9XFF5-F1
#
_entry.id   AF-A0A0P9XFF5-F1
#
_cell.length_a   1.000
_cell.length_b   1.000
_cell.length_c   1.000
_cell.angle_alpha   90.00
_cell.angle_beta   90.00
_cell.angle_gamma   90.00
#
_symmetry.space_group_name_H-M   'P 1'
#
loop_
_entity.id
_entity.type
_entity.pdbx_description
1 polymer ?
#
loop_
_entity_poly.entity_id
_entity_poly.type
_entity_poly.pdbx_seq_one_letter_code
_entity_poly.pdbx_strand_id
1 'polypeptide(L)'
;FRVSLEELLEATSMTTDLYQRILPFVTLWSGRGMPDARFADEPLRLALNLKSVSRSMGNPGSAMSIEVQAELPDSYKAEISTTVLLGSTGTDDSLYRTVQWQER
;
A
#
# COMPACT_ATOMS: atom_id res chain seq x y z
N PHE A 1 11.56 8.52 9.58
CA PHE A 1 11.91 7.68 8.43
C PHE A 1 10.91 7.96 7.33
N ARG A 2 11.34 8.56 6.22
CA ARG A 2 10.49 8.76 5.04
C ARG A 2 10.80 7.60 4.11
N VAL A 3 10.07 6.50 4.24
CA VAL A 3 10.22 5.35 3.34
C VAL A 3 9.29 5.60 2.15
N SER A 4 9.78 5.39 0.94
CA SER A 4 9.00 5.56 -0.28
C SER A 4 9.12 4.32 -1.17
N LEU A 5 8.12 4.08 -2.02
CA LEU A 5 8.16 2.91 -2.91
C LEU A 5 9.26 3.04 -3.96
N GLU A 6 9.65 4.26 -4.30
CA GLU A 6 10.72 4.58 -5.24
C GLU A 6 12.08 4.04 -4.79
N GLU A 7 12.31 3.83 -3.49
CA GLU A 7 13.52 3.18 -2.97
C GLU A 7 13.72 1.77 -3.56
N LEU A 8 12.66 1.12 -4.05
CA LEU A 8 12.75 -0.17 -4.72
C LEU A 8 13.61 -0.11 -6.00
N LEU A 9 13.72 1.06 -6.65
CA LEU A 9 14.60 1.27 -7.80
C LEU A 9 16.08 1.16 -7.45
N GLU A 10 16.45 1.27 -6.17
CA GLU A 10 17.83 1.11 -5.71
C GLU A 10 18.26 -0.36 -5.61
N ALA A 11 17.31 -1.31 -5.70
CA ALA A 11 17.62 -2.74 -5.70
C ALA A 11 18.36 -3.13 -7.00
N THR A 12 19.43 -3.92 -6.87
CA THR A 12 20.41 -4.19 -7.94
C THR A 12 19.81 -4.85 -9.20
N SER A 13 18.65 -5.50 -9.07
CA SER A 13 17.92 -6.17 -10.16
C SER A 13 16.67 -5.42 -10.63
N MET A 14 16.36 -4.26 -10.04
CA MET A 14 15.17 -3.49 -10.39
C MET A 14 15.43 -2.64 -11.64
N THR A 15 14.52 -2.74 -12.62
CA THR A 15 14.49 -1.85 -13.78
C THR A 15 13.28 -0.93 -13.67
N THR A 16 13.32 0.23 -14.31
CA THR A 16 12.16 1.14 -14.35
C THR A 16 10.92 0.45 -14.93
N ASP A 17 11.08 -0.35 -15.99
CA ASP A 17 9.96 -1.09 -16.59
C ASP A 17 9.38 -2.13 -15.64
N LEU A 18 10.24 -2.87 -14.92
CA LEU A 18 9.78 -3.85 -13.94
C LEU A 18 9.10 -3.14 -12.77
N TYR A 19 9.69 -2.06 -12.27
CA TYR A 19 9.14 -1.22 -11.21
C TYR A 19 7.73 -0.74 -11.57
N GLN A 20 7.53 -0.16 -12.75
CA GLN A 20 6.22 0.32 -13.22
C GLN A 20 5.20 -0.83 -13.32
N ARG A 21 5.63 -2.02 -13.74
CA ARG A 21 4.75 -3.20 -13.85
C ARG A 21 4.32 -3.75 -12.49
N ILE A 22 5.20 -3.71 -11.48
CA ILE A 22 4.91 -4.26 -10.15
C ILE A 22 4.29 -3.24 -9.21
N LEU A 23 4.45 -1.94 -9.47
CA LEU A 23 4.00 -0.86 -8.60
C LEU A 23 2.54 -1.03 -8.11
N PRO A 24 1.56 -1.42 -8.95
CA PRO A 24 0.19 -1.65 -8.49
C PRO A 24 0.03 -2.75 -7.43
N PHE A 25 1.02 -3.65 -7.30
CA PHE A 25 1.00 -4.80 -6.40
C PHE A 25 1.96 -4.65 -5.20
N VAL A 26 2.67 -3.53 -5.10
CA VAL A 26 3.63 -3.28 -4.02
C VAL A 26 3.03 -2.27 -3.04
N THR A 27 3.05 -2.62 -1.77
CA THR A 27 2.62 -1.73 -0.69
C THR A 27 3.75 -1.51 0.29
N LEU A 28 3.92 -0.28 0.76
CA LEU A 28 4.81 0.04 1.86
C LEU A 28 4.19 -0.51 3.16
N TRP A 29 4.67 -1.67 3.63
CA TRP A 29 4.03 -2.39 4.74
C TRP A 29 5.02 -2.82 5.82
N SER A 30 4.63 -2.71 7.09
CA SER A 30 5.53 -2.75 8.25
C SER A 30 5.49 -4.03 9.09
N GLY A 31 4.86 -5.14 8.65
CA GLY A 31 4.67 -6.27 9.58
C GLY A 31 4.37 -7.69 9.07
N ARG A 32 4.39 -7.97 7.75
CA ARG A 32 4.25 -9.35 7.21
C ARG A 32 5.18 -9.52 6.03
N GLY A 33 5.87 -10.66 5.97
CA GLY A 33 6.79 -11.00 4.86
C GLY A 33 6.10 -11.49 3.59
N MET A 34 4.77 -11.71 3.60
CA MET A 34 3.99 -12.15 2.44
C MET A 34 2.58 -11.54 2.46
N PRO A 35 1.99 -11.26 1.29
CA PRO A 35 0.61 -10.78 1.20
C PRO A 35 -0.39 -11.89 1.56
N ASP A 36 -1.57 -11.49 2.03
CA ASP A 36 -2.65 -12.42 2.34
C ASP A 36 -3.33 -12.90 1.04
N ALA A 37 -3.30 -14.21 0.80
CA ALA A 37 -3.83 -14.83 -0.42
C ALA A 37 -5.32 -14.54 -0.69
N ARG A 38 -6.10 -14.18 0.33
CA ARG A 38 -7.53 -13.83 0.20
C ARG A 38 -7.75 -12.45 -0.41
N PHE A 39 -6.75 -11.57 -0.27
CA PHE A 39 -6.82 -10.17 -0.68
C PHE A 39 -5.84 -9.83 -1.80
N ALA A 40 -4.87 -10.71 -2.11
CA ALA A 40 -3.93 -10.55 -3.20
C ALA A 40 -4.57 -10.75 -4.58
N ASP A 41 -4.19 -9.92 -5.54
CA ASP A 41 -4.58 -10.05 -6.94
C ASP A 41 -4.03 -11.31 -7.60
N GLU A 42 -4.68 -11.78 -8.67
CA GLU A 42 -4.30 -13.01 -9.38
C GLU A 42 -2.83 -13.04 -9.85
N PRO A 43 -2.28 -12.01 -10.48
CA PRO A 43 -0.87 -12.03 -10.91
C PRO A 43 0.09 -12.23 -9.74
N LEU A 44 -0.19 -11.58 -8.60
CA LEU A 44 0.62 -11.69 -7.39
C LEU A 44 0.49 -13.07 -6.74
N ARG A 45 -0.72 -13.65 -6.74
CA ARG A 45 -0.95 -15.03 -6.26
C ARG A 45 -0.18 -16.06 -7.07
N LEU A 46 -0.17 -15.93 -8.40
CA LEU A 46 0.58 -16.82 -9.28
C LEU A 46 2.09 -16.65 -9.08
N ALA A 47 2.59 -15.41 -9.05
CA ALA A 47 4.00 -15.11 -8.88
C ALA A 47 4.58 -15.62 -7.55
N LEU A 48 3.79 -15.55 -6.47
CA LEU A 48 4.21 -15.96 -5.12
C LEU A 48 3.71 -17.36 -4.73
N ASN A 49 3.11 -18.10 -5.66
CA ASN A 49 2.54 -19.44 -5.44
C ASN A 49 1.60 -19.48 -4.20
N LEU A 50 0.75 -18.47 -4.06
CA LEU A 50 -0.20 -18.36 -2.96
C LEU A 50 -1.40 -19.27 -3.24
N LYS A 51 -1.67 -20.21 -2.32
CA LYS A 51 -2.85 -21.07 -2.41
C LYS A 51 -4.11 -20.21 -2.37
N SER A 52 -5.01 -20.41 -3.34
CA SER A 52 -6.29 -19.70 -3.31
C SER A 52 -7.11 -20.16 -2.10
N VAL A 53 -7.65 -19.20 -1.37
CA VAL A 53 -8.53 -19.43 -0.23
C VAL A 53 -9.83 -18.70 -0.56
N SER A 54 -10.98 -19.30 -0.29
CA SER A 54 -12.27 -18.61 -0.45
C SER A 54 -12.22 -17.28 0.30
N ARG A 55 -12.67 -16.19 -0.31
CA ARG A 55 -12.92 -14.90 0.37
C ARG A 55 -14.00 -15.12 1.44
N SER A 56 -13.60 -15.59 2.62
CA SER A 56 -14.44 -15.48 3.82
C SER A 56 -14.34 -14.06 4.36
N MET A 57 -15.33 -13.62 5.15
CA MET A 57 -15.23 -12.41 5.98
C MET A 57 -14.06 -12.59 6.98
N GLY A 58 -12.85 -12.29 6.54
CA GLY A 58 -11.64 -12.25 7.34
C GLY A 58 -11.17 -10.81 7.51
N ASN A 59 -10.39 -10.54 8.55
CA ASN A 59 -9.79 -9.23 8.77
C ASN A 59 -8.83 -8.89 7.60
N PRO A 60 -9.09 -7.80 6.82
CA PRO A 60 -8.25 -7.38 5.70
C PRO A 60 -6.90 -6.79 6.12
N GLY A 61 -6.68 -6.60 7.42
CA GLY A 61 -5.50 -5.95 7.98
C GLY A 61 -5.80 -4.52 8.41
N SER A 62 -4.77 -3.87 8.96
CA SER A 62 -4.89 -2.55 9.57
C SER A 62 -4.29 -1.42 8.73
N ALA A 63 -3.69 -1.70 7.58
CA ALA A 63 -3.17 -0.63 6.73
C ALA A 63 -4.21 -0.24 5.66
N MET A 64 -4.36 1.05 5.46
CA MET A 64 -5.25 1.61 4.43
C MET A 64 -4.48 2.66 3.65
N SER A 65 -4.55 2.56 2.32
CA SER A 65 -4.13 3.62 1.41
C SER A 65 -5.33 4.52 1.13
N ILE A 66 -5.11 5.83 1.19
CA ILE A 66 -6.12 6.87 0.98
C ILE A 66 -5.58 7.81 -0.09
N GLU A 67 -6.37 7.99 -1.15
CA GLU A 67 -6.13 8.96 -2.21
C GLU A 67 -7.22 10.02 -2.13
N VAL A 68 -6.81 11.29 -2.06
CA VAL A 68 -7.71 12.46 -2.03
C VAL A 68 -7.35 13.34 -3.20
N GLN A 69 -8.34 13.68 -4.01
CA GLN A 69 -8.19 14.61 -5.13
C GLN A 69 -9.15 15.79 -4.94
N ALA A 70 -8.61 17.00 -5.08
CA ALA A 70 -9.39 18.23 -5.11
C ALA A 70 -9.16 18.94 -6.45
N GLU A 71 -10.24 19.44 -7.07
CA GLU A 71 -10.19 20.18 -8.32
C GLU A 71 -10.98 21.49 -8.18
N LEU A 72 -10.35 22.61 -8.55
CA LEU A 72 -11.00 23.91 -8.64
C LEU A 72 -11.57 24.11 -10.06
N PRO A 73 -12.60 24.97 -10.21
CA PRO A 73 -13.17 25.30 -11.53
C PRO A 73 -12.13 25.77 -12.56
N ASP A 74 -11.06 26.41 -12.10
CA ASP A 74 -9.96 26.91 -12.92
C ASP A 74 -8.91 25.84 -13.27
N SER A 75 -9.27 24.55 -13.17
CA SER A 75 -8.44 23.38 -13.49
C SER A 75 -7.21 23.17 -12.60
N TYR A 76 -7.12 23.87 -11.46
CA TYR A 76 -6.12 23.54 -10.44
C TYR A 76 -6.49 22.22 -9.77
N LYS A 77 -5.52 21.31 -9.69
CA LYS A 77 -5.64 20.01 -9.04
C LYS A 77 -4.65 19.91 -7.89
N ALA A 78 -5.10 19.32 -6.79
CA ALA A 78 -4.26 18.91 -5.68
C ALA A 78 -4.57 17.45 -5.36
N GLU A 79 -3.53 16.66 -5.15
CA GLU A 79 -3.65 15.25 -4.80
C GLU A 79 -2.87 14.95 -3.52
N ILE A 80 -3.50 14.19 -2.61
CA ILE A 80 -2.86 13.63 -1.43
C ILE A 80 -2.95 12.11 -1.53
N SER A 81 -1.82 11.43 -1.43
CA SER A 81 -1.74 9.98 -1.25
C SER A 81 -1.12 9.70 0.12
N THR A 82 -1.85 8.99 0.98
CA THR A 82 -1.38 8.66 2.33
C THR A 82 -1.67 7.21 2.69
N THR A 83 -0.77 6.59 3.45
CA THR A 83 -1.01 5.29 4.07
C THR A 83 -1.16 5.47 5.57
N VAL A 84 -2.24 4.93 6.13
CA VAL A 84 -2.54 4.94 7.56
C VAL A 84 -2.56 3.51 8.11
N LEU A 85 -2.04 3.33 9.32
CA LEU A 85 -2.17 2.12 10.12
C LEU A 85 -3.24 2.36 11.18
N LEU A 86 -4.30 1.57 11.16
CA LEU A 86 -5.33 1.55 12.20
C LEU A 86 -4.77 0.90 13.46
N GLY A 87 -4.98 1.56 14.60
CA GLY A 87 -4.60 1.06 15.90
C GLY A 87 -5.51 -0.08 16.34
N SER A 88 -4.91 -1.17 16.84
CA SER A 88 -5.60 -2.09 17.75
C SER A 88 -5.35 -1.53 19.16
N THR A 89 -6.31 -0.78 19.70
CA THR A 89 -6.38 -0.24 21.07
C THR A 89 -5.20 -0.67 21.99
N GLY A 90 -4.14 0.15 22.07
CA GLY A 90 -2.97 -0.17 22.88
C GLY A 90 -1.96 0.98 23.01
N THR A 91 -1.89 1.55 24.21
CA THR A 91 -0.99 2.59 24.77
C THR A 91 -1.11 4.04 24.27
N ASP A 92 -1.39 4.28 23.01
CA ASP A 92 -1.74 5.63 22.50
C ASP A 92 -3.24 5.67 22.23
N ASP A 93 -3.95 6.71 22.67
CA ASP A 93 -5.40 6.89 22.43
C ASP A 93 -5.74 7.20 20.94
N SER A 94 -4.76 7.00 20.05
CA SER A 94 -4.87 7.29 18.62
C SER A 94 -5.52 6.12 17.89
N LEU A 95 -6.66 6.39 17.24
CA LEU A 95 -7.38 5.41 16.41
C LEU A 95 -6.59 4.96 15.17
N TYR A 96 -5.65 5.79 14.71
CA TYR A 96 -4.80 5.51 13.56
C TYR A 96 -3.47 6.27 13.67
N ARG A 97 -2.50 5.86 12.84
CA ARG A 97 -1.19 6.50 12.65
C ARG A 97 -0.91 6.62 11.16
N THR A 98 -0.47 7.79 10.71
CA THR A 98 0.05 7.97 9.34
C THR A 98 1.48 7.43 9.23
N VAL A 99 1.75 6.62 8.20
CA VAL A 99 3.10 6.08 7.91
C VAL A 99 3.74 6.66 6.66
N GLN A 100 2.94 7.14 5.72
CA GLN A 100 3.41 7.81 4.51
C GLN A 100 2.44 8.91 4.12
N TRP A 101 3.00 10.02 3.63
CA TRP A 101 2.26 11.20 3.17
C TRP A 101 2.95 11.77 1.93
N GLN A 102 2.20 11.95 0.86
CA GLN A 102 2.66 12.53 -0.39
C GLN A 102 1.61 13.50 -0.92
N GLU A 103 2.06 14.71 -1.24
CA GLU A 103 1.28 15.78 -1.88
C GLU A 103 1.81 15.98 -3.30
N ARG A 104 0.89 16.21 -4.25
CA ARG A 104 1.19 16.51 -5.66
C ARG A 104 0.28 17.59 -6.21
#